data_AF-A0A8T4PYM0-F1
#
_entry.id   AF-A0A8T4PYM0-F1
#
_cell.length_a   1.000
_cell.length_b   1.000
_cell.length_c   1.000
_cell.angle_alpha   90.00
_cell.angle_beta   90.00
_cell.angle_gamma   90.00
#
_symmetry.space_group_name_H-M   'P 1'
#
loop_
_entity.id
_entity.type
_entity.pdbx_description
1 polymer ?
#
loop_
_entity_poly.entity_id
_entity_poly.type
_entity_poly.pdbx_seq_one_letter_code
_entity_poly.pdbx_strand_id
1 'polypeptide(L)'
;MKKRGQLLGMPLVYIFAIIVAGMILLWGGSQIVKYLQFAECVKIQDFNNKLDNDVKSMLRMDTGSRQGYKTSLTSKVNMICFYNSENPINNNHYLVQEYKTVIQNGRKNVYYLPMETEDCDLMFAVSNLRNNEAINPLCFENGKSYDLESKGAIVEVKSP
;
A
#
# COMPACT_ATOMS: atom_id res chain seq x y z
N MET A 1 -57.00 -43.76 -0.06
CA MET A 1 -56.04 -43.00 0.78
C MET A 1 -54.85 -42.57 -0.06
N LYS A 2 -54.32 -41.36 0.23
CA LYS A 2 -52.95 -40.87 -0.09
C LYS A 2 -52.52 -40.80 -1.56
N LYS A 3 -52.54 -39.60 -2.16
CA LYS A 3 -51.49 -39.06 -3.09
C LYS A 3 -51.59 -37.52 -3.32
N ARG A 4 -52.16 -36.73 -2.40
CA ARG A 4 -52.24 -35.26 -2.57
C ARG A 4 -51.03 -34.47 -2.02
N GLY A 5 -50.16 -35.10 -1.22
CA GLY A 5 -48.97 -34.45 -0.65
C GLY A 5 -47.76 -34.31 -1.59
N GLN A 6 -47.70 -35.07 -2.70
CA GLN A 6 -46.55 -35.05 -3.62
C GLN A 6 -46.58 -33.88 -4.62
N LEU A 7 -47.74 -33.30 -4.91
CA LEU A 7 -47.88 -32.23 -5.91
C LEU A 7 -47.42 -30.85 -5.41
N LEU A 8 -47.35 -30.63 -4.09
CA LEU A 8 -46.86 -29.38 -3.50
C LEU A 8 -45.34 -29.35 -3.30
N GLY A 9 -44.63 -30.47 -3.46
CA GLY A 9 -43.19 -30.56 -3.20
C GLY A 9 -42.32 -29.90 -4.28
N MET A 10 -42.66 -30.07 -5.56
CA MET A 10 -41.84 -29.54 -6.67
C MET A 10 -41.76 -28.00 -6.71
N PRO A 11 -42.87 -27.24 -6.60
CA PRO A 11 -42.81 -25.77 -6.64
C PRO A 11 -42.00 -25.19 -5.46
N LEU A 12 -42.14 -25.78 -4.28
CA LEU A 12 -41.43 -25.33 -3.07
C LEU A 12 -39.91 -25.52 -3.20
N VAL A 13 -39.47 -26.63 -3.81
CA VAL A 13 -38.05 -26.88 -4.08
C VAL A 13 -37.46 -25.83 -5.03
N TYR A 14 -38.20 -25.43 -6.08
CA TYR A 14 -37.72 -24.39 -7.00
C TYR A 14 -37.59 -23.02 -6.34
N ILE A 15 -38.56 -22.63 -5.50
CA ILE A 15 -38.49 -21.39 -4.73
C ILE A 15 -37.28 -21.39 -3.81
N PHE A 16 -37.08 -22.49 -3.08
CA PHE A 16 -35.92 -22.63 -2.20
C PHE A 16 -34.59 -22.57 -2.96
N ALA A 17 -34.50 -23.24 -4.11
CA ALA A 17 -33.30 -23.21 -4.94
C ALA A 17 -32.95 -21.80 -5.42
N ILE A 18 -33.95 -20.99 -5.81
CA ILE A 18 -33.75 -19.59 -6.21
C ILE A 18 -33.25 -18.76 -5.03
N ILE A 19 -33.81 -18.95 -3.84
CA ILE A 19 -33.36 -18.24 -2.62
C ILE A 19 -31.90 -18.59 -2.30
N VAL A 20 -31.56 -19.88 -2.30
CA VAL A 20 -30.18 -20.33 -2.03
C VAL A 20 -29.22 -19.80 -3.08
N ALA A 21 -29.58 -19.85 -4.38
CA ALA A 21 -28.78 -19.27 -5.45
C ALA A 21 -28.56 -17.76 -5.25
N GLY A 22 -29.61 -17.03 -4.87
CA GLY A 22 -29.51 -15.61 -4.53
C GLY A 22 -28.55 -15.34 -3.37
N MET A 23 -28.62 -16.13 -2.30
CA MET A 23 -27.70 -16.03 -1.16
C MET A 23 -26.25 -16.30 -1.55
N ILE A 24 -26.00 -17.32 -2.39
CA ILE A 24 -24.66 -17.65 -2.88
C ILE A 24 -24.09 -16.49 -3.71
N LEU A 25 -24.90 -15.88 -4.59
CA LEU A 25 -24.45 -14.75 -5.41
C LEU A 25 -24.13 -13.51 -4.56
N LEU A 26 -24.99 -13.18 -3.60
CA LEU A 26 -24.75 -12.03 -2.71
C LEU A 26 -23.50 -12.24 -1.84
N TRP A 27 -23.36 -13.41 -1.24
CA TRP A 27 -22.19 -13.72 -0.42
C TRP A 27 -20.92 -13.79 -1.25
N GLY A 28 -20.95 -14.49 -2.39
CA GLY A 28 -19.82 -14.61 -3.32
C GLY A 28 -19.35 -13.25 -3.85
N GLY A 29 -20.29 -12.37 -4.24
CA GLY A 29 -19.98 -11.00 -4.67
C GLY A 29 -19.25 -10.20 -3.60
N SER A 30 -19.70 -10.29 -2.33
CA SER A 30 -19.04 -9.58 -1.22
C SER A 30 -17.61 -10.05 -0.97
N GLN A 31 -17.34 -11.35 -1.14
CA GLN A 31 -16.00 -11.91 -0.96
C GLN A 31 -15.05 -11.46 -2.07
N ILE A 32 -15.50 -11.39 -3.32
CA ILE A 32 -14.68 -10.93 -4.44
C ILE A 32 -14.16 -9.50 -4.21
N VAL A 33 -15.03 -8.60 -3.72
CA VAL A 33 -14.62 -7.21 -3.41
C VAL A 33 -13.53 -7.17 -2.34
N LYS A 34 -13.66 -7.98 -1.28
CA LYS A 34 -12.63 -8.08 -0.23
C LYS A 34 -11.30 -8.62 -0.76
N TYR A 35 -11.33 -9.63 -1.64
CA TYR A 35 -10.11 -10.15 -2.26
C TYR A 35 -9.41 -9.11 -3.13
N LEU A 36 -10.16 -8.27 -3.85
CA LEU A 36 -9.57 -7.19 -4.65
C LEU A 36 -8.87 -6.16 -3.77
N GLN A 37 -9.47 -5.78 -2.65
CA GLN A 37 -8.83 -4.87 -1.67
C GLN A 37 -7.57 -5.49 -1.06
N PHE A 38 -7.64 -6.76 -0.66
CA PHE A 38 -6.49 -7.47 -0.11
C PHE A 38 -5.33 -7.57 -1.11
N ALA A 39 -5.62 -7.82 -2.39
CA ALA A 39 -4.61 -7.90 -3.44
C ALA A 39 -3.81 -6.59 -3.60
N GLU A 40 -4.44 -5.43 -3.37
CA GLU A 40 -3.76 -4.15 -3.40
C GLU A 40 -2.84 -3.95 -2.18
N CYS A 41 -3.27 -4.35 -0.98
CA CYS A 41 -2.40 -4.34 0.20
C CYS A 41 -1.15 -5.21 -0.02
N VAL A 42 -1.32 -6.40 -0.61
CA VAL A 42 -0.21 -7.31 -0.92
C VAL A 42 0.78 -6.67 -1.90
N LYS A 43 0.30 -5.94 -2.91
CA LYS A 43 1.18 -5.21 -3.84
C LYS A 43 2.01 -4.12 -3.14
N ILE A 44 1.43 -3.40 -2.19
CA ILE A 44 2.16 -2.40 -1.40
C ILE A 44 3.20 -3.09 -0.54
N GLN A 45 2.85 -4.19 0.13
CA GLN A 45 3.78 -4.95 0.94
C GLN A 45 4.94 -5.53 0.11
N ASP A 46 4.65 -6.09 -1.08
CA ASP A 46 5.67 -6.58 -2.00
C ASP A 46 6.61 -5.46 -2.46
N PHE A 47 6.06 -4.29 -2.80
CA PHE A 47 6.86 -3.11 -3.13
C PHE A 47 7.78 -2.70 -1.97
N ASN A 48 7.29 -2.70 -0.72
CA ASN A 48 8.12 -2.39 0.45
C ASN A 48 9.23 -3.40 0.67
N ASN A 49 8.93 -4.70 0.53
CA ASN A 49 9.94 -5.75 0.66
C ASN A 49 11.01 -5.60 -0.42
N LYS A 50 10.60 -5.28 -1.65
CA LYS A 50 11.52 -5.01 -2.74
C LYS A 50 12.38 -3.78 -2.45
N LEU A 51 11.78 -2.67 -2.03
CA LEU A 51 12.50 -1.46 -1.64
C LEU A 51 13.53 -1.73 -0.53
N ASP A 52 13.16 -2.48 0.52
CA ASP A 52 14.08 -2.82 1.61
C ASP A 52 15.23 -3.73 1.15
N ASN A 53 14.94 -4.72 0.30
CA ASN A 53 15.97 -5.57 -0.29
C ASN A 53 16.92 -4.79 -1.20
N ASP A 54 16.38 -3.84 -1.96
CA ASP A 54 17.14 -3.01 -2.87
C ASP A 54 18.04 -2.03 -2.10
N VAL A 55 17.53 -1.41 -1.03
CA VAL A 55 18.34 -0.60 -0.11
C VAL A 55 19.47 -1.43 0.50
N LYS A 56 19.19 -2.64 0.98
CA LYS A 56 20.22 -3.57 1.49
C LYS A 56 21.25 -3.96 0.44
N SER A 57 20.83 -4.10 -0.81
CA SER A 57 21.73 -4.37 -1.95
C SER A 57 22.64 -3.17 -2.22
N MET A 58 22.08 -1.97 -2.23
CA MET A 58 22.81 -0.73 -2.49
C MET A 58 23.84 -0.39 -1.40
N LEU A 59 23.60 -0.78 -0.15
CA LEU A 59 24.61 -0.67 0.92
C LEU A 59 25.89 -1.49 0.64
N ARG A 60 25.82 -2.50 -0.23
CA ARG A 60 26.98 -3.30 -0.64
C ARG A 60 27.65 -2.77 -1.91
N MET A 61 27.06 -1.76 -2.55
CA MET A 61 27.63 -1.11 -3.72
C MET A 61 28.61 -0.01 -3.30
N ASP A 62 29.50 0.36 -4.21
CA ASP A 62 30.42 1.47 -4.00
C ASP A 62 29.67 2.79 -3.78
N THR A 63 30.25 3.63 -2.93
CA THR A 63 29.72 4.98 -2.64
C THR A 63 29.56 5.79 -3.93
N GLY A 64 28.41 6.43 -4.08
CA GLY A 64 28.05 7.19 -5.28
C GLY A 64 27.32 6.37 -6.34
N SER A 65 27.16 5.05 -6.16
CA SER A 65 26.31 4.23 -7.01
C SER A 65 24.86 4.72 -6.95
N ARG A 66 24.24 4.87 -8.12
CA ARG A 66 22.85 5.33 -8.28
C ARG A 66 22.01 4.29 -8.98
N GLN A 67 20.78 4.14 -8.50
CA GLN A 67 19.78 3.30 -9.14
C GLN A 67 18.46 4.06 -9.25
N GLY A 68 17.98 4.19 -10.48
CA GLY A 68 16.68 4.81 -10.76
C GLY A 68 15.53 3.86 -10.43
N TYR A 69 14.58 4.36 -9.66
CA TYR A 69 13.35 3.68 -9.27
C TYR A 69 12.16 4.38 -9.89
N LYS A 70 11.29 3.60 -10.54
CA LYS A 70 9.99 4.09 -10.97
C LYS A 70 8.95 3.69 -9.92
N THR A 71 8.24 4.67 -9.36
CA THR A 71 7.05 4.37 -8.54
C THR A 71 6.00 3.73 -9.44
N SER A 72 5.70 2.45 -9.18
CA SER A 72 4.60 1.74 -9.85
C SER A 72 3.69 1.20 -8.76
N LEU A 73 3.04 2.11 -8.05
CA LEU A 73 2.16 1.79 -6.93
C LEU A 73 0.73 1.54 -7.44
N THR A 74 -0.11 0.97 -6.58
CA THR A 74 -1.52 0.72 -6.89
C THR A 74 -2.27 2.03 -7.14
N SER A 75 -3.39 1.99 -7.86
CA SER A 75 -4.20 3.19 -8.16
C SER A 75 -4.79 3.89 -6.93
N LYS A 76 -4.74 3.23 -5.77
CA LYS A 76 -5.18 3.81 -4.50
C LYS A 76 -4.12 4.69 -3.83
N VAL A 77 -2.86 4.53 -4.23
CA VAL A 77 -1.74 5.31 -3.69
C VAL A 77 -1.38 6.40 -4.68
N ASN A 78 -1.54 7.64 -4.25
CA ASN A 78 -1.26 8.82 -5.06
C ASN A 78 0.21 9.21 -4.98
N MET A 79 0.83 9.05 -3.81
CA MET A 79 2.22 9.43 -3.60
C MET A 79 2.89 8.59 -2.51
N ILE A 80 4.22 8.48 -2.61
CA ILE A 80 5.10 7.90 -1.60
C ILE A 80 5.97 9.01 -1.02
N CYS A 81 6.08 9.05 0.31
CA CYS A 81 6.83 10.05 1.04
C CYS A 81 7.92 9.40 1.88
N PHE A 82 9.13 9.94 1.78
CA PHE A 82 10.31 9.53 2.53
C PHE A 82 10.62 10.57 3.59
N TYR A 83 10.67 10.13 4.85
CA TYR A 83 10.90 10.98 6.01
C TYR A 83 12.25 10.68 6.63
N ASN A 84 12.98 11.74 7.01
CA ASN A 84 14.16 11.63 7.84
C ASN A 84 13.89 12.29 9.20
N SER A 85 14.01 11.52 10.27
CA SER A 85 13.79 11.99 11.64
C SER A 85 14.87 12.96 12.15
N GLU A 86 16.03 13.01 11.50
CA GLU A 86 17.11 13.93 11.85
C GLU A 86 16.83 15.36 11.36
N ASN A 87 15.95 15.51 10.39
CA ASN A 87 15.59 16.81 9.82
C ASN A 87 14.16 17.21 10.28
N PRO A 88 13.92 18.50 10.56
CA PRO A 88 12.56 18.97 10.85
C PRO A 88 11.65 18.75 9.64
N ILE A 89 10.35 18.59 9.88
CA ILE A 89 9.36 18.57 8.79
C ILE A 89 9.19 19.99 8.28
N ASN A 90 9.44 20.19 7.00
CA ASN A 90 9.12 21.45 6.33
C ASN A 90 7.62 21.53 6.12
N ASN A 91 7.08 22.75 6.11
CA ASN A 91 5.70 22.98 5.70
C ASN A 91 5.57 22.75 4.19
N ASN A 92 5.54 21.47 3.80
CA ASN A 92 5.27 21.06 2.45
C ASN A 92 3.74 21.06 2.23
N HIS A 93 3.28 21.64 1.13
CA HIS A 93 1.85 21.87 0.85
C HIS A 93 1.05 20.56 0.75
N TYR A 94 1.73 19.43 0.54
CA TYR A 94 1.10 18.12 0.33
C TYR A 94 0.67 17.40 1.63
N LEU A 95 1.15 17.83 2.80
CA LEU A 95 0.81 17.18 4.06
C LEU A 95 -0.26 17.97 4.81
N VAL A 96 -1.45 17.38 4.87
CA VAL A 96 -2.47 17.76 5.85
C VAL A 96 -1.87 17.69 7.25
N GLN A 97 -2.24 18.60 8.13
CA GLN A 97 -1.68 18.72 9.48
C GLN A 97 -1.79 17.40 10.28
N GLU A 98 -2.83 16.61 10.01
CA GLU A 98 -3.07 15.29 10.59
C GLU A 98 -1.97 14.28 10.25
N TYR A 99 -1.43 14.30 9.02
CA TYR A 99 -0.34 13.40 8.64
C TYR A 99 0.98 13.78 9.32
N LYS A 100 1.19 15.08 9.60
CA LYS A 100 2.44 15.55 10.23
C LYS A 100 2.62 14.96 11.63
N THR A 101 1.54 14.90 12.43
CA THR A 101 1.62 14.36 13.80
C THR A 101 1.91 12.86 13.81
N VAL A 102 1.35 12.12 12.85
CA VAL A 102 1.61 10.67 12.71
C VAL A 102 3.03 10.41 12.23
N ILE A 103 3.53 11.21 11.29
CA ILE A 103 4.91 11.09 10.78
C ILE A 103 5.92 11.41 11.88
N GLN A 104 5.74 12.52 12.61
CA GLN A 104 6.69 12.96 13.66
C GLN A 104 6.80 12.00 14.84
N ASN A 105 5.68 11.40 15.24
CA ASN A 105 5.66 10.46 16.37
C ASN A 105 5.97 9.01 15.94
N GLY A 106 6.01 8.75 14.63
CA GLY A 106 6.25 7.44 14.06
C GLY A 106 7.73 7.04 14.09
N ARG A 107 7.99 5.73 14.08
CA ARG A 107 9.33 5.15 13.83
C ARG A 107 9.55 4.76 12.38
N LYS A 108 8.62 5.11 11.51
CA LYS A 108 8.58 4.74 10.09
C LYS A 108 9.23 5.87 9.29
N ASN A 109 9.77 5.55 8.13
CA ASN A 109 10.43 6.52 7.26
C ASN A 109 9.88 6.48 5.83
N VAL A 110 8.96 5.56 5.53
CA VAL A 110 8.26 5.47 4.26
C VAL A 110 6.76 5.51 4.53
N TYR A 111 6.06 6.41 3.85
CA TYR A 111 4.63 6.65 4.02
C TYR A 111 3.93 6.70 2.66
N TYR A 112 2.76 6.08 2.57
CA TYR A 112 1.91 6.12 1.37
C TYR A 112 0.70 7.03 1.62
N LEU A 113 0.40 7.91 0.67
CA LEU A 113 -0.76 8.82 0.76
C LEU A 113 -1.78 8.53 -0.36
N PRO A 114 -3.09 8.66 -0.08
CA PRO A 114 -3.69 8.93 1.24
C PRO A 114 -3.51 7.76 2.22
N MET A 115 -3.46 8.03 3.54
CA MET A 115 -3.27 7.00 4.56
C MET A 115 -4.58 6.24 4.92
N GLU A 116 -5.67 6.51 4.19
CA GLU A 116 -7.04 6.12 4.54
C GLU A 116 -7.46 4.75 4.00
N THR A 117 -6.67 3.71 4.24
CA THR A 117 -7.11 2.33 3.98
C THR A 117 -7.12 1.55 5.29
N GLU A 118 -8.31 1.25 5.82
CA GLU A 118 -8.49 0.49 7.07
C GLU A 118 -7.81 -0.90 7.04
N ASP A 119 -7.60 -1.45 5.84
CA ASP A 119 -7.15 -2.83 5.63
C ASP A 119 -5.64 -2.99 5.35
N CYS A 120 -4.89 -1.90 5.15
CA CYS A 120 -3.47 -1.98 4.80
C CYS A 120 -2.59 -1.15 5.75
N ASP A 121 -1.45 -1.70 6.18
CA ASP A 121 -0.37 -0.86 6.73
C ASP A 121 0.18 -0.01 5.59
N LEU A 122 0.13 1.31 5.75
CA LEU A 122 0.64 2.29 4.78
C LEU A 122 1.90 3.01 5.32
N MET A 123 2.50 2.49 6.40
CA MET A 123 3.65 3.09 7.05
C MET A 123 4.75 2.04 7.30
N PHE A 124 5.89 2.21 6.64
CA PHE A 124 6.96 1.22 6.65
C PHE A 124 8.28 1.81 7.12
N ALA A 125 9.05 0.97 7.80
CA ALA A 125 10.40 1.29 8.23
C ALA A 125 11.36 0.52 7.33
N VAL A 126 12.15 1.26 6.56
CA VAL A 126 13.24 0.73 5.74
C VAL A 126 14.54 1.15 6.40
N SER A 127 15.35 0.17 6.80
CA SER A 127 16.59 0.47 7.52
C SER A 127 17.58 1.19 6.62
N ASN A 128 18.34 2.13 7.18
CA ASN A 128 19.41 2.86 6.48
C ASN A 128 18.94 3.72 5.28
N LEU A 129 17.63 3.88 5.08
CA LEU A 129 17.05 4.76 4.06
C LEU A 129 16.70 6.13 4.65
N ARG A 130 17.16 7.20 4.01
CA ARG A 130 16.88 8.59 4.44
C ARG A 130 16.72 9.51 3.23
N ASN A 131 16.01 10.63 3.38
CA ASN A 131 16.15 11.76 2.45
C ASN A 131 17.19 12.74 3.02
N ASN A 132 18.03 13.27 2.13
CA ASN A 132 18.99 14.35 2.43
C ASN A 132 18.66 15.62 1.65
N GLU A 133 17.45 15.67 1.09
CA GLU A 133 16.94 16.86 0.42
C GLU A 133 16.55 17.92 1.43
N ALA A 134 16.61 19.19 1.01
CA ALA A 134 16.15 20.31 1.83
C ALA A 134 14.67 20.17 2.23
N ILE A 135 13.89 19.39 1.47
CA ILE A 135 12.47 19.14 1.67
C ILE A 135 12.27 17.81 2.44
N ASN A 136 11.65 17.89 3.61
CA ASN A 136 11.33 16.74 4.45
C ASN A 136 9.87 16.78 4.93
N PRO A 137 9.06 15.73 4.72
CA PRO A 137 9.35 14.54 3.91
C PRO A 137 9.41 14.85 2.42
N LEU A 138 10.21 14.06 1.71
CA LEU A 138 10.34 14.10 0.25
C LEU A 138 9.30 13.16 -0.38
N CYS A 139 8.37 13.71 -1.15
CA CYS A 139 7.25 12.96 -1.71
C CYS A 139 7.32 12.88 -3.23
N PHE A 140 6.95 11.72 -3.78
CA PHE A 140 6.88 11.46 -5.21
C PHE A 140 5.50 10.94 -5.60
N GLU A 141 4.91 11.53 -6.64
CA GLU A 141 3.65 11.05 -7.21
C GLU A 141 3.81 9.66 -7.84
N ASN A 142 2.75 8.87 -7.80
CA ASN A 142 2.72 7.56 -8.42
C ASN A 142 2.97 7.64 -9.93
N GLY A 143 3.86 6.80 -10.46
CA GLY A 143 4.32 6.81 -11.84
C GLY A 143 5.59 7.65 -12.05
N LYS A 144 6.00 8.50 -11.10
CA LYS A 144 7.23 9.29 -11.17
C LYS A 144 8.44 8.46 -10.77
N SER A 145 9.61 8.87 -11.25
CA SER A 145 10.87 8.26 -10.88
C SER A 145 11.56 9.02 -9.75
N TYR A 146 12.32 8.30 -8.94
CA TYR A 146 13.25 8.82 -7.95
C TYR A 146 14.54 7.99 -8.00
N ASP A 147 15.63 8.56 -7.54
CA ASP A 147 16.91 7.86 -7.49
C ASP A 147 17.23 7.46 -6.06
N LEU A 148 17.79 6.26 -5.91
CA LEU A 148 18.48 5.85 -4.71
C LEU A 148 19.98 6.00 -4.93
N GLU A 149 20.70 6.62 -3.99
CA GLU A 149 22.15 6.80 -4.04
C GLU A 149 22.81 6.17 -2.80
N SER A 150 23.79 5.29 -3.01
CA SER A 150 24.57 4.72 -1.91
C SER A 150 25.58 5.75 -1.38
N LYS A 151 25.55 5.99 -0.06
CA LYS A 151 26.54 6.78 0.67
C LYS A 151 27.43 5.90 1.56
N GLY A 152 27.53 4.61 1.25
CA GLY A 152 28.22 3.62 2.05
C GLY A 152 27.34 3.08 3.17
N ALA A 153 27.26 3.79 4.30
CA ALA A 153 26.50 3.32 5.47
C ALA A 153 24.98 3.59 5.39
N ILE A 154 24.56 4.50 4.50
CA ILE A 154 23.17 4.89 4.28
C ILE A 154 22.85 4.95 2.80
N VAL A 155 21.57 4.82 2.46
CA VAL A 155 21.03 5.07 1.12
C VAL A 155 20.17 6.32 1.17
N GLU A 156 20.46 7.25 0.27
CA GLU A 156 19.74 8.50 0.14
C GLU A 156 18.71 8.43 -1.00
N VAL A 157 17.50 8.91 -0.74
CA VAL A 157 16.50 9.15 -1.77
C VAL A 157 16.67 10.55 -2.35
N LYS A 158 16.71 10.66 -3.68
CA LYS A 158 16.85 11.91 -4.42
C LYS A 158 15.82 12.04 -5.54
N SER A 159 15.50 13.29 -5.87
CA SER A 159 14.83 13.57 -7.14
C SER A 159 15.80 13.24 -8.30
N PRO A 160 15.31 12.70 -9.43
CA PRO A 160 16.11 12.53 -10.63
C PRO A 160 16.61 13.87 -11.17
#